data_AF-A0A3N5RNG9-F1
#
_entry.id   AF-A0A3N5RNG9-F1
#
_cell.length_a   1.000
_cell.length_b   1.000
_cell.length_c   1.000
_cell.angle_alpha   90.00
_cell.angle_beta   90.00
_cell.angle_gamma   90.00
#
_symmetry.space_group_name_H-M   'P 1'
#
loop_
_entity.id
_entity.type
_entity.pdbx_description
1 polymer ?
#
loop_
_entity_poly.entity_id
_entity_poly.type
_entity_poly.pdbx_seq_one_letter_code
_entity_poly.pdbx_strand_id
1 'polypeptide(L)'
;MTDWNAAEATPVNPETAMPVFTAVHVTRGKQAFLTKGCSKCHGDDGRGQTKDNLDAKLVDVWKNPTRAADLTSGMLHGGREPIDIYRRIYAGINGTPMPEFKTALASEPDTVWDLVSYVLYVSNARRRLPEKIPEAGSLVGLPRALAGAAAQGP
;
A
#
# COMPACT_ATOMS: atom_id res chain seq x y z
N MET A 1 -16.63 12.59 -12.06
CA MET A 1 -15.68 13.22 -11.11
C MET A 1 -16.53 13.62 -9.92
N THR A 2 -16.34 12.98 -8.77
CA THR A 2 -17.05 13.39 -7.55
C THR A 2 -16.65 14.83 -7.23
N ASP A 3 -17.66 15.66 -7.04
CA ASP A 3 -17.52 17.09 -6.77
C ASP A 3 -16.70 17.27 -5.49
N TRP A 4 -15.78 18.24 -5.45
CA TRP A 4 -14.94 18.48 -4.25
C TRP A 4 -15.80 18.68 -2.99
N ASN A 5 -16.98 19.28 -3.16
CA ASN A 5 -17.98 19.50 -2.13
C ASN A 5 -18.58 18.21 -1.54
N ALA A 6 -18.53 17.09 -2.28
CA ALA A 6 -19.07 15.80 -1.82
C ALA A 6 -18.05 14.93 -1.07
N ALA A 7 -16.77 15.34 -1.04
CA ALA A 7 -15.71 14.57 -0.40
C ALA A 7 -15.94 14.42 1.11
N GLU A 8 -16.42 15.48 1.78
CA GLU A 8 -16.74 15.46 3.22
C GLU A 8 -17.84 14.46 3.56
N ALA A 9 -18.78 14.24 2.63
CA ALA A 9 -19.88 13.31 2.81
C ALA A 9 -19.48 11.84 2.60
N THR A 10 -18.28 11.58 2.07
CA THR A 10 -17.84 10.22 1.69
C THR A 10 -16.49 9.86 2.32
N PRO A 11 -16.38 9.81 3.66
CA PRO A 11 -15.15 9.39 4.32
C PRO A 11 -14.84 7.92 4.01
N VAL A 12 -13.58 7.63 3.68
CA VAL A 12 -13.11 6.25 3.51
C VAL A 12 -12.79 5.68 4.89
N ASN A 13 -13.76 4.94 5.42
CA ASN A 13 -13.64 4.18 6.65
C ASN A 13 -13.48 2.69 6.32
N PRO A 14 -12.63 1.95 7.05
CA PRO A 14 -12.54 0.52 6.86
C PRO A 14 -13.85 -0.20 7.12
N GLU A 15 -14.20 -1.11 6.22
CA GLU A 15 -15.42 -1.93 6.36
C GLU A 15 -15.29 -2.98 7.47
N THR A 16 -14.07 -3.42 7.77
CA THR A 16 -13.76 -4.35 8.87
C THR A 16 -12.65 -3.80 9.75
N ALA A 17 -12.60 -4.27 11.00
CA ALA A 17 -11.57 -3.87 11.95
C ALA A 17 -10.18 -4.30 11.47
N MET A 18 -9.18 -3.44 11.67
CA MET A 18 -7.79 -3.77 11.33
C MET A 18 -7.33 -4.98 12.15
N PRO A 19 -6.90 -6.08 11.51
CA PRO A 19 -6.40 -7.24 12.22
C PRO A 19 -4.99 -6.98 12.75
N VAL A 20 -4.55 -7.80 13.72
CA VAL A 20 -3.12 -7.93 14.02
C VAL A 20 -2.46 -8.65 12.84
N PHE A 21 -1.56 -7.96 12.14
CA PHE A 21 -0.93 -8.54 10.96
C PHE A 21 0.03 -9.69 11.32
N THR A 22 -0.13 -10.80 10.61
CA THR A 22 0.68 -12.02 10.75
C THR A 22 1.17 -12.50 9.38
N ALA A 23 2.06 -13.51 9.36
CA ALA A 23 2.54 -14.13 8.12
C ALA A 23 1.41 -14.68 7.23
N VAL A 24 0.29 -15.10 7.82
CA VAL A 24 -0.91 -15.54 7.07
C VAL A 24 -1.49 -14.39 6.26
N HIS A 25 -1.61 -13.20 6.87
CA HIS A 25 -2.11 -12.00 6.18
C HIS A 25 -1.19 -11.59 5.03
N VAL A 26 0.13 -11.67 5.22
CA VAL A 26 1.11 -11.41 4.15
C VAL A 26 0.95 -12.39 3.00
N THR A 27 0.76 -13.68 3.30
CA THR A 27 0.58 -14.74 2.28
C THR A 27 -0.69 -14.54 1.48
N ARG A 28 -1.84 -14.33 2.16
CA ARG A 28 -3.12 -14.03 1.50
C ARG A 28 -3.04 -12.72 0.71
N GLY A 29 -2.39 -11.70 1.28
CA GLY A 29 -2.16 -10.41 0.63
C GLY A 29 -1.35 -10.54 -0.65
N LYS A 30 -0.31 -11.36 -0.67
CA LYS A 30 0.46 -11.66 -1.89
C LYS A 30 -0.41 -12.33 -2.94
N GLN A 31 -1.22 -13.33 -2.55
CA GLN A 31 -2.13 -14.00 -3.48
C GLN A 31 -3.15 -13.01 -4.07
N ALA A 32 -3.76 -12.17 -3.23
CA ALA A 32 -4.67 -11.12 -3.67
C ALA A 32 -3.97 -10.13 -4.60
N PHE A 33 -2.76 -9.70 -4.28
CA PHE A 33 -2.00 -8.74 -5.08
C PHE A 33 -1.74 -9.25 -6.52
N LEU A 34 -1.45 -10.55 -6.67
CA LEU A 34 -1.23 -11.19 -7.97
C LEU A 34 -2.54 -11.44 -8.74
N THR A 35 -3.64 -11.73 -8.04
CA THR A 35 -4.90 -12.19 -8.68
C THR A 35 -5.92 -11.07 -8.90
N LYS A 36 -5.91 -10.03 -8.06
CA LYS A 36 -6.85 -8.90 -8.12
C LYS A 36 -6.37 -7.78 -9.05
N GLY A 37 -5.19 -7.92 -9.66
CA GLY A 37 -4.70 -7.03 -10.71
C GLY A 37 -3.69 -5.96 -10.29
N CYS A 38 -3.26 -5.94 -9.02
CA CYS A 38 -2.26 -4.99 -8.52
C CYS A 38 -0.90 -5.17 -9.25
N SER A 39 -0.51 -6.43 -9.49
CA SER A 39 0.76 -6.77 -10.14
C SER A 39 0.88 -6.30 -11.59
N LYS A 40 -0.23 -6.00 -12.28
CA LYS A 40 -0.21 -5.50 -13.67
C LYS A 40 0.57 -4.18 -13.80
N CYS A 41 0.51 -3.33 -12.78
CA CYS A 41 1.22 -2.06 -12.76
C CYS A 41 2.40 -2.07 -11.78
N HIS A 42 2.24 -2.72 -10.62
CA HIS A 42 3.27 -2.75 -9.58
C HIS A 42 4.28 -3.91 -9.74
N GLY A 43 4.11 -4.80 -10.72
CA GLY A 43 4.93 -6.00 -10.89
C GLY A 43 4.71 -7.03 -9.78
N ASP A 44 5.00 -8.30 -10.02
CA ASP A 44 4.77 -9.38 -9.04
C ASP A 44 5.54 -9.19 -7.72
N ASP A 45 6.66 -8.47 -7.78
CA ASP A 45 7.54 -8.16 -6.65
C ASP A 45 7.26 -6.79 -6.01
N GLY A 46 6.30 -6.03 -6.53
CA GLY A 46 5.96 -4.70 -6.03
C GLY A 46 6.94 -3.59 -6.44
N ARG A 47 7.91 -3.83 -7.32
CA ARG A 47 8.90 -2.81 -7.74
C ARG A 47 8.42 -1.88 -8.85
N GLY A 48 7.28 -2.16 -9.46
CA GLY A 48 6.75 -1.39 -10.58
C GLY A 48 7.54 -1.56 -11.88
N GLN A 49 8.33 -2.62 -12.03
CA GLN A 49 9.17 -2.84 -13.24
C GLN A 49 8.41 -3.54 -14.37
N THR A 50 7.12 -3.20 -14.57
CA THR A 50 6.34 -3.72 -15.70
C THR A 50 6.63 -2.90 -16.95
N LYS A 51 6.53 -3.53 -18.13
CA LYS A 51 6.80 -2.87 -19.42
C LYS A 51 5.97 -1.59 -19.58
N ASP A 52 4.67 -1.66 -19.30
CA ASP A 52 3.77 -0.51 -19.48
C ASP A 52 4.08 0.62 -18.48
N ASN A 53 4.58 0.30 -17.29
CA ASN A 53 5.03 1.32 -16.33
C ASN A 53 6.34 1.99 -16.76
N LEU A 54 7.29 1.22 -17.30
CA LEU A 54 8.59 1.71 -17.76
C LEU A 54 8.47 2.52 -19.07
N ASP A 55 7.62 2.07 -20.00
CA ASP A 55 7.35 2.72 -21.29
C ASP A 55 6.47 3.97 -21.16
N ALA A 56 6.16 4.43 -19.94
CA ALA A 56 5.36 5.63 -19.67
C ALA A 56 3.96 5.60 -20.33
N LYS A 57 3.35 4.41 -20.43
CA LYS A 57 2.02 4.23 -21.03
C LYS A 57 0.87 4.49 -20.05
N LEU A 58 1.17 4.53 -18.75
CA LEU A 58 0.21 4.95 -17.74
C LEU A 58 0.08 6.47 -17.82
N VAL A 59 -1.14 6.97 -18.03
CA VAL A 59 -1.42 8.41 -18.13
C VAL A 59 -2.46 8.84 -17.12
N ASP A 60 -2.30 10.01 -16.55
CA ASP A 60 -3.33 10.63 -15.72
C ASP A 60 -4.50 11.17 -16.57
N VAL A 61 -5.54 11.69 -15.92
CA VAL A 61 -6.70 12.27 -16.61
C VAL A 61 -6.38 13.53 -17.42
N TRP A 62 -5.23 14.16 -17.19
CA TRP A 62 -4.71 15.30 -17.94
C TRP A 62 -3.75 14.88 -19.07
N LYS A 63 -3.61 13.57 -19.33
CA LYS A 63 -2.72 12.97 -20.33
C LYS A 63 -1.22 13.13 -20.03
N ASN A 64 -0.85 13.46 -18.79
CA ASN A 64 0.55 13.43 -18.39
C ASN A 64 0.96 11.97 -18.12
N PRO A 65 2.18 11.57 -18.51
CA PRO A 65 2.71 10.28 -18.13
C PRO A 65 2.83 10.17 -16.61
N THR A 66 2.40 9.04 -16.07
CA THR A 66 2.52 8.69 -14.65
C THR A 66 3.14 7.30 -14.50
N ARG A 67 3.55 6.96 -13.28
CA ARG A 67 4.14 5.66 -12.97
C ARG A 67 3.54 5.10 -11.70
N ALA A 68 3.26 3.80 -11.71
CA ALA A 68 3.01 3.04 -10.51
C ALA A 68 4.25 3.08 -9.60
N ALA A 69 4.00 3.32 -8.31
CA ALA A 69 5.06 3.43 -7.32
C ALA A 69 5.83 2.10 -7.16
N ASP A 70 7.13 2.20 -6.96
CA ASP A 70 7.96 1.14 -6.40
C ASP A 70 7.64 0.99 -4.91
N LEU A 71 6.77 0.02 -4.61
CA LEU A 71 6.30 -0.24 -3.25
C LEU A 71 7.45 -0.68 -2.34
N THR A 72 8.54 -1.24 -2.89
CA THR A 72 9.71 -1.71 -2.11
C THR A 72 10.59 -0.57 -1.61
N SER A 73 10.48 0.62 -2.21
CA SER A 73 11.20 1.82 -1.76
C SER A 73 10.81 2.23 -0.34
N GLY A 74 9.59 1.93 0.07
CA GLY A 74 8.97 2.41 1.30
C GLY A 74 8.68 3.91 1.30
N MET A 75 8.81 4.61 0.16
CA MET A 75 8.46 6.03 0.00
C MET A 75 7.08 6.15 -0.63
N LEU A 76 6.04 5.82 0.14
CA LEU A 76 4.66 5.89 -0.32
C LEU A 76 4.15 7.33 -0.24
N HIS A 77 3.63 7.87 -1.35
CA HIS A 77 3.07 9.24 -1.40
C HIS A 77 1.82 9.42 -0.52
N GLY A 78 1.12 8.32 -0.21
CA GLY A 78 -0.14 8.34 0.52
C GLY A 78 -0.01 8.32 2.05
N GLY A 79 1.20 8.15 2.59
CA GLY A 79 1.43 7.83 3.99
C GLY A 79 1.87 6.38 4.19
N ARG A 80 2.36 6.06 5.39
CA ARG A 80 2.95 4.74 5.72
C ARG A 80 2.18 3.99 6.79
N GLU A 81 1.17 4.60 7.38
CA GLU A 81 0.34 3.93 8.35
C GLU A 81 -0.56 2.92 7.63
N PRO A 82 -0.95 1.80 8.27
CA PRO A 82 -1.82 0.81 7.64
C PRO A 82 -3.12 1.41 7.08
N ILE A 83 -3.69 2.39 7.77
CA ILE A 83 -4.91 3.07 7.35
C ILE A 83 -4.72 3.94 6.10
N ASP A 84 -3.52 4.51 5.92
CA ASP A 84 -3.20 5.31 4.74
C ASP A 84 -3.18 4.43 3.50
N ILE A 85 -2.55 3.26 3.61
CA ILE A 85 -2.47 2.27 2.53
C ILE A 85 -3.86 1.70 2.25
N TYR A 86 -4.64 1.38 3.29
CA TYR A 86 -6.03 0.93 3.16
C TYR A 86 -6.83 1.89 2.29
N ARG A 87 -6.77 3.20 2.60
CA ARG A 87 -7.51 4.22 1.85
C ARG A 87 -7.15 4.28 0.38
N ARG A 88 -5.86 4.12 0.04
CA ARG A 88 -5.39 4.12 -1.37
C ARG A 88 -5.82 2.87 -2.14
N ILE A 89 -5.84 1.71 -1.49
CA ILE A 89 -6.33 0.47 -2.12
C ILE A 89 -7.85 0.56 -2.27
N TYR A 90 -8.55 0.93 -1.21
CA TYR A 90 -10.00 0.92 -1.18
C TYR A 90 -10.63 1.94 -2.15
N ALA A 91 -10.17 3.19 -2.13
CA ALA A 91 -10.73 4.29 -2.91
C ALA A 91 -9.90 4.68 -4.16
N GLY A 92 -8.78 4.00 -4.40
CA GLY A 92 -7.90 4.32 -5.52
C GLY A 92 -7.22 5.69 -5.38
N ILE A 93 -6.69 6.18 -6.50
CA ILE A 93 -6.12 7.53 -6.58
C ILE A 93 -6.76 8.26 -7.75
N ASN A 94 -7.73 9.12 -7.41
CA ASN A 94 -8.44 9.96 -8.37
C ASN A 94 -7.48 10.72 -9.27
N GLY A 95 -7.79 10.71 -10.57
CA GLY A 95 -6.95 11.34 -11.60
C GLY A 95 -5.83 10.45 -12.13
N THR A 96 -5.53 9.31 -11.51
CA THR A 96 -4.50 8.37 -11.98
C THR A 96 -5.11 7.05 -12.48
N PRO A 97 -4.33 6.19 -13.16
CA PRO A 97 -4.74 4.83 -13.53
C PRO A 97 -4.95 3.87 -12.35
N MET A 98 -4.61 4.24 -11.11
CA MET A 98 -4.79 3.37 -9.95
C MET A 98 -6.28 3.33 -9.55
N PRO A 99 -6.99 2.22 -9.80
CA PRO A 99 -8.44 2.16 -9.62
C PRO A 99 -8.80 2.02 -8.13
N GLU A 100 -10.07 2.27 -7.82
CA GLU A 100 -10.66 1.87 -6.55
C GLU A 100 -10.96 0.37 -6.52
N PHE A 101 -10.84 -0.25 -5.35
CA PHE A 101 -11.14 -1.67 -5.15
C PHE A 101 -12.35 -1.92 -4.25
N LYS A 102 -12.99 -0.86 -3.71
CA LYS A 102 -14.23 -0.96 -2.92
C LYS A 102 -15.24 -1.93 -3.52
N THR A 103 -15.62 -1.71 -4.78
CA THR A 103 -16.63 -2.53 -5.46
C THR A 103 -16.10 -3.92 -5.81
N ALA A 104 -14.83 -4.01 -6.23
CA ALA A 104 -14.20 -5.27 -6.62
C ALA A 104 -13.99 -6.24 -5.44
N LEU A 105 -13.86 -5.73 -4.22
CA LEU A 105 -13.61 -6.50 -3.00
C LEU A 105 -14.79 -6.48 -2.02
N ALA A 106 -15.97 -6.01 -2.45
CA ALA A 106 -17.15 -5.86 -1.59
C ALA A 106 -17.61 -7.18 -0.94
N SER A 107 -17.39 -8.32 -1.60
CA SER A 107 -17.73 -9.66 -1.06
C SER A 107 -16.65 -10.23 -0.13
N GLU A 108 -15.50 -9.59 -0.03
CA GLU A 108 -14.32 -10.08 0.70
C GLU A 108 -13.54 -8.91 1.34
N PRO A 109 -14.19 -8.08 2.18
CA PRO A 109 -13.64 -6.82 2.67
C PRO A 109 -12.31 -6.97 3.45
N ASP A 110 -12.10 -8.11 4.11
CA ASP A 110 -10.84 -8.43 4.80
C ASP A 110 -9.64 -8.55 3.85
N THR A 111 -9.88 -8.83 2.56
CA THR A 111 -8.83 -8.88 1.53
C THR A 111 -8.08 -7.57 1.40
N VAL A 112 -8.73 -6.43 1.68
CA VAL A 112 -8.06 -5.12 1.69
C VAL A 112 -6.99 -5.07 2.78
N TRP A 113 -7.27 -5.60 3.97
CA TRP A 113 -6.29 -5.67 5.06
C TRP A 113 -5.14 -6.64 4.77
N ASP A 114 -5.43 -7.76 4.12
CA ASP A 114 -4.40 -8.67 3.64
C ASP A 114 -3.48 -7.98 2.61
N LEU A 115 -4.04 -7.25 1.65
CA LEU A 115 -3.28 -6.43 0.70
C LEU A 115 -2.42 -5.38 1.42
N VAL A 116 -2.97 -4.66 2.41
CA VAL A 116 -2.23 -3.70 3.24
C VAL A 116 -1.03 -4.38 3.91
N SER A 117 -1.24 -5.55 4.53
CA SER A 117 -0.18 -6.34 5.17
C SER A 117 0.95 -6.68 4.19
N TYR A 118 0.60 -7.09 2.96
CA TYR A 118 1.58 -7.38 1.91
C TYR A 118 2.34 -6.13 1.45
N VAL A 119 1.66 -4.99 1.26
CA VAL A 119 2.31 -3.73 0.89
C VAL A 119 3.30 -3.29 1.98
N LEU A 120 2.91 -3.34 3.25
CA LEU A 120 3.81 -3.05 4.38
C LEU A 120 5.00 -4.00 4.46
N TYR A 121 4.78 -5.27 4.14
CA TYR A 121 5.83 -6.28 4.07
C TYR A 121 6.87 -5.90 3.01
N VAL A 122 6.46 -5.62 1.76
CA VAL A 122 7.39 -5.28 0.67
C VAL A 122 8.01 -3.90 0.84
N SER A 123 7.28 -2.92 1.39
CA SER A 123 7.81 -1.57 1.68
C SER A 123 8.91 -1.54 2.73
N ASN A 124 9.01 -2.59 3.54
CA ASN A 124 10.11 -2.76 4.48
C ASN A 124 11.21 -3.69 3.96
N ALA A 125 11.07 -4.28 2.77
CA ALA A 125 12.03 -5.26 2.24
C ALA A 125 13.45 -4.70 2.10
N ARG A 126 13.63 -3.41 1.77
CA ARG A 126 14.96 -2.77 1.68
C ARG A 126 15.59 -2.45 3.04
N ARG A 127 14.77 -2.36 4.09
CA ARG A 127 15.22 -2.10 5.48
C ARG A 127 15.40 -3.38 6.29
N ARG A 128 14.77 -4.47 5.85
CA ARG A 128 15.03 -5.81 6.37
C ARG A 128 16.36 -6.25 5.75
N LEU A 129 17.41 -6.27 6.56
CA LEU A 129 18.59 -7.10 6.28
C LEU A 129 18.12 -8.52 5.91
N PRO A 130 18.85 -9.26 5.07
CA PRO A 130 18.34 -10.49 4.47
C PRO A 130 18.19 -11.60 5.52
N GLU A 131 17.07 -11.65 6.26
CA GLU A 131 16.56 -12.90 6.83
C GLU A 131 15.12 -12.81 7.38
N LYS A 132 14.38 -13.88 7.07
CA LYS A 132 13.13 -14.40 7.67
C LYS A 132 11.89 -13.50 7.68
N ILE A 133 10.80 -14.07 7.16
CA ILE A 133 9.43 -13.56 7.34
C ILE A 133 9.22 -13.42 8.85
N PRO A 134 8.91 -12.22 9.37
CA PRO A 134 8.71 -12.05 10.82
C PRO A 134 7.57 -12.94 11.31
N GLU A 135 7.76 -13.55 12.47
CA GLU A 135 6.73 -14.35 13.17
C GLU A 135 5.43 -13.55 13.34
N ALA A 136 4.32 -14.29 13.43
CA ALA A 136 2.98 -13.72 13.60
C ALA A 136 2.94 -12.69 14.75
N GLY A 137 2.61 -11.43 14.44
CA GLY A 137 2.54 -10.33 15.41
C GLY A 137 3.67 -9.30 15.36
N SER A 138 4.75 -9.53 14.60
CA SER A 138 5.89 -8.60 14.53
C SER A 138 5.69 -7.38 13.61
N LEU A 139 4.52 -7.23 12.97
CA LEU A 139 4.21 -6.06 12.13
C LEU A 139 3.48 -4.95 12.89
N VAL A 140 3.31 -5.08 14.20
CA VAL A 140 2.81 -4.00 15.06
C VAL A 140 3.93 -3.00 15.29
N GLY A 141 3.73 -1.77 14.80
CA GLY A 141 4.45 -0.57 15.22
C GLY A 141 5.97 -0.70 15.25
N LEU A 142 6.64 -0.49 14.11
CA LEU A 142 8.05 -0.07 14.17
C LEU A 142 8.10 1.17 15.08
N PRO A 143 8.85 1.15 16.19
CA PRO A 143 8.89 2.30 17.07
C PRO A 143 9.37 3.49 16.26
N ARG A 144 8.60 4.57 16.32
CA ARG A 144 9.06 5.90 15.92
C ARG A 144 10.28 6.16 16.80
N ALA A 145 11.49 6.00 16.25
CA ALA A 145 12.71 6.41 16.90
C ALA A 145 12.54 7.91 17.19
N LEU A 146 12.24 8.21 18.44
CA LEU A 146 12.11 9.54 18.98
C LEU A 146 13.48 10.21 18.91
N ALA A 147 13.43 11.49 18.57
CA ALA A 147 14.53 12.42 18.66
C ALA A 147 15.20 12.37 20.05
N GLY A 148 16.51 12.65 20.07
CA GLY A 148 17.21 13.05 21.29
C GLY A 148 18.56 12.37 21.48
N ALA A 149 19.60 12.87 20.82
CA ALA A 149 20.96 12.74 21.33
C ALA A 149 21.43 14.14 21.76
N ALA A 150 21.15 14.45 23.03
CA ALA A 150 21.86 15.49 23.75
C ALA A 150 23.32 15.07 23.88
N ALA A 151 24.24 15.87 23.35
CA ALA A 151 25.67 15.74 23.63
C ALA A 151 25.97 16.55 24.90
N GLN A 152 26.31 15.85 25.98
CA GLN A 152 26.97 16.39 27.16
C GLN A 152 28.35 15.72 27.27
N GLY A 153 29.40 16.54 27.20
CA GLY A 153 30.72 16.40 27.87
C GLY A 153 31.57 15.16 27.59
N PRO A 154 32.85 15.15 27.96
CA PRO A 154 33.51 15.99 28.98
C PRO A 154 34.10 17.31 28.47
#